data_AF-T1FC73-F1
#
_entry.id   AF-T1FC73-F1
#
_cell.length_a   1.000
_cell.length_b   1.000
_cell.length_c   1.000
_cell.angle_alpha   90.00
_cell.angle_beta   90.00
_cell.angle_gamma   90.00
#
_symmetry.space_group_name_H-M   'P 1'
#
loop_
_entity.id
_entity.type
_entity.pdbx_description
1 polymer ?
#
loop_
_entity_poly.entity_id
_entity_poly.type
_entity_poly.pdbx_seq_one_letter_code
_entity_poly.pdbx_strand_id
1 'polypeptide(L)'
;MVIGMCFDTTASNTGKLNGACTLLEKAMGRNLVWMACRHHKFEVLLACIYSVCLGTSTGPEILFFKRFREKWTEMNHTPEARSTSLIIVSDAIKAFIKCQLEVRHSRDDYLEFLLLAAQIAELLVDVAIRKPGARHRARWMAKAIYALKIELLFTVNKTIFNLNSSRITSFLDVLVENWSDTPSFQVAAVFVKNLVCINDSAERGVALVQHFNETITKDVEQKQFLLQVVEQHRKNFAEYTRELLAKI
;
A
#
# COMPACT_ATOMS: atom_id res chain seq x y z
N MET A 1 21.90 19.45 -12.49
CA MET A 1 21.03 18.68 -11.59
C MET A 1 19.71 18.26 -12.26
N VAL A 2 19.44 16.96 -12.37
CA VAL A 2 18.13 16.39 -12.77
C VAL A 2 17.26 16.24 -11.54
N ILE A 3 16.01 16.72 -11.62
CA ILE A 3 15.05 16.68 -10.51
C ILE A 3 13.83 15.90 -11.01
N GLY A 4 13.48 14.84 -10.29
CA GLY A 4 12.31 14.01 -10.55
C GLY A 4 11.20 14.28 -9.55
N MET A 5 9.96 14.09 -9.99
CA MET A 5 8.76 14.22 -9.16
C MET A 5 8.02 12.88 -9.15
N CYS A 6 7.84 12.30 -7.96
CA CYS A 6 7.06 11.08 -7.76
C CYS A 6 5.64 11.45 -7.31
N PHE A 7 4.63 10.93 -8.00
CA PHE A 7 3.22 11.25 -7.73
C PHE A 7 2.29 10.15 -8.25
N ASP A 8 1.08 10.07 -7.72
CA ASP A 8 0.05 9.18 -8.27
C ASP A 8 -0.59 9.76 -9.54
N THR A 9 -1.06 8.91 -10.45
CA THR A 9 -1.66 9.33 -11.73
C THR A 9 -3.08 9.91 -11.63
N THR A 10 -3.45 10.48 -10.48
CA THR A 10 -4.74 11.16 -10.34
C THR A 10 -4.81 12.40 -11.24
N ALA A 11 -6.00 12.74 -11.72
CA ALA A 11 -6.21 13.92 -12.57
C ALA A 11 -5.80 15.24 -11.88
N SER A 12 -5.89 15.29 -10.54
CA SER A 12 -5.40 16.40 -9.72
C SER A 12 -3.89 16.59 -9.80
N ASN A 13 -3.13 15.53 -10.05
CA ASN A 13 -1.67 15.61 -10.20
C ASN A 13 -1.28 15.80 -11.67
N THR A 14 -1.89 15.06 -12.60
CA THR A 14 -1.50 15.01 -14.02
C THR A 14 -2.23 16.00 -14.95
N GLY A 15 -3.16 16.80 -14.42
CA GLY A 15 -3.96 17.73 -15.22
C GLY A 15 -3.11 18.73 -16.01
N LYS A 16 -3.30 18.79 -17.34
CA LYS A 16 -2.50 19.63 -18.26
C LYS A 16 -2.44 21.11 -17.90
N LEU A 17 -3.52 21.67 -17.34
CA LEU A 17 -3.62 23.10 -17.03
C LEU A 17 -3.40 23.39 -15.54
N ASN A 18 -4.06 22.62 -14.68
CA ASN A 18 -4.18 22.83 -13.24
C ASN A 18 -3.70 21.65 -12.40
N GLY A 19 -3.02 20.67 -13.01
CA GLY A 19 -2.43 19.55 -12.28
C GLY A 19 -1.26 20.03 -11.42
N ALA A 20 -1.13 19.47 -10.22
CA ALA A 20 -0.04 19.81 -9.30
C ALA A 20 1.35 19.73 -9.99
N CYS A 21 1.55 18.72 -10.84
CA CYS A 21 2.80 18.54 -11.57
C CYS A 21 3.08 19.69 -12.55
N THR A 22 2.07 20.08 -13.34
CA THR A 22 2.18 21.20 -14.29
C THR A 22 2.38 22.54 -13.57
N LEU A 23 1.72 22.74 -12.43
CA LEU A 23 1.89 23.95 -11.63
C LEU A 23 3.30 24.05 -11.02
N LEU A 24 3.84 22.92 -10.53
CA LEU A 24 5.21 22.87 -10.00
C LEU A 24 6.26 23.15 -11.08
N GLU A 25 6.14 22.58 -12.27
CA GLU A 25 7.05 22.87 -13.39
C GLU A 25 7.02 24.33 -13.82
N LYS A 26 5.81 24.94 -13.87
CA LYS A 26 5.65 26.38 -14.13
C LYS A 26 6.31 27.23 -13.06
N ALA A 27 6.09 26.91 -11.78
CA ALA A 27 6.67 27.65 -10.66
C ALA A 27 8.20 27.54 -10.61
N MET A 28 8.75 26.39 -11.01
CA MET A 28 10.19 26.17 -11.07
C MET A 28 10.84 26.65 -12.38
N GLY A 29 10.05 27.04 -13.38
CA GLY A 29 10.53 27.47 -14.69
C GLY A 29 11.29 26.38 -15.46
N ARG A 30 11.04 25.09 -15.18
CA ARG A 30 11.75 23.97 -15.81
C ARG A 30 10.92 22.69 -15.81
N ASN A 31 11.21 21.81 -16.77
CA ASN A 31 10.64 20.47 -16.82
C ASN A 31 11.28 19.57 -15.74
N LEU A 32 10.46 18.74 -15.13
CA LEU A 32 10.85 17.72 -14.16
C LEU A 32 10.63 16.33 -14.75
N VAL A 33 11.38 15.34 -14.25
CA VAL A 33 11.13 13.95 -14.66
C VAL A 33 9.89 13.43 -13.93
N TRP A 34 8.83 13.13 -14.68
CA TRP A 34 7.58 12.62 -14.11
C TRP A 34 7.72 11.13 -13.80
N MET A 35 7.80 10.79 -12.52
CA MET A 35 7.84 9.41 -12.00
C MET A 35 6.44 9.02 -11.53
N ALA A 36 5.52 8.97 -12.49
CA ALA A 36 4.10 8.76 -12.21
C ALA A 36 3.81 7.30 -11.83
N CYS A 37 3.08 7.11 -10.73
CA CYS A 37 2.67 5.82 -10.21
C CYS A 37 1.16 5.59 -10.43
N ARG A 38 0.78 4.51 -11.13
CA ARG A 38 -0.61 4.08 -11.30
C ARG A 38 -1.06 3.26 -10.09
N HIS A 39 -1.40 3.95 -9.00
CA HIS A 39 -1.89 3.40 -7.72
C HIS A 39 -0.93 2.40 -7.03
N HIS A 40 -0.88 2.43 -5.69
CA HIS A 40 -0.09 1.45 -4.95
C HIS A 40 -0.70 0.04 -5.11
N LYS A 41 0.14 -0.98 -5.34
CA LYS A 41 -0.30 -2.40 -5.45
C LYS A 41 -1.22 -2.83 -4.32
N PHE A 42 -0.89 -2.40 -3.10
CA PHE A 42 -1.65 -2.69 -1.89
C PHE A 42 -3.00 -1.98 -1.87
N GLU A 43 -3.14 -0.84 -2.53
CA GLU A 43 -4.40 -0.13 -2.62
C GLU A 43 -5.43 -0.91 -3.44
N VAL A 44 -5.00 -1.41 -4.60
CA VAL A 44 -5.84 -2.18 -5.52
C VAL A 44 -6.20 -3.53 -4.91
N LEU A 45 -5.22 -4.21 -4.33
CA LEU A 45 -5.41 -5.49 -3.64
C LEU A 45 -6.41 -5.34 -2.49
N LEU A 46 -6.19 -4.37 -1.58
CA LEU A 46 -7.10 -4.15 -0.46
C LEU A 46 -8.48 -3.69 -0.96
N ALA A 47 -8.57 -2.83 -1.98
CA ALA A 47 -9.86 -2.40 -2.53
C ALA A 47 -10.70 -3.59 -3.01
N CYS A 48 -10.08 -4.54 -3.73
CA CYS A 48 -10.76 -5.74 -4.18
C CYS A 48 -11.23 -6.60 -3.01
N ILE A 49 -10.33 -6.94 -2.07
CA ILE A 49 -10.67 -7.76 -0.91
C ILE A 49 -11.84 -7.16 -0.14
N TYR A 50 -11.80 -5.85 0.12
CA TYR A 50 -12.90 -5.17 0.80
C TYR A 50 -14.19 -5.16 -0.03
N SER A 51 -14.12 -5.04 -1.36
CA SER A 51 -15.31 -5.14 -2.21
C SER A 51 -15.94 -6.53 -2.18
N VAL A 52 -15.12 -7.58 -2.12
CA VAL A 52 -15.59 -8.97 -2.06
C VAL A 52 -16.19 -9.27 -0.68
N CYS A 53 -15.49 -8.89 0.40
CA CYS A 53 -15.93 -9.20 1.76
C CYS A 53 -17.08 -8.30 2.25
N LEU A 54 -17.09 -7.01 1.87
CA LEU A 54 -18.03 -6.02 2.40
C LEU A 54 -19.11 -5.58 1.40
N GLY A 55 -19.01 -6.03 0.14
CA GLY A 55 -19.85 -5.56 -0.95
C GLY A 55 -19.36 -4.23 -1.55
N THR A 56 -19.90 -3.90 -2.72
CA THR A 56 -19.60 -2.63 -3.40
C THR A 56 -20.25 -1.48 -2.64
N SER A 57 -19.47 -0.45 -2.31
CA SER A 57 -20.00 0.82 -1.82
C SER A 57 -20.08 1.80 -2.99
N THR A 58 -21.14 2.61 -3.04
CA THR A 58 -21.30 3.70 -4.03
C THR A 58 -20.82 5.05 -3.49
N GLY A 59 -20.57 5.17 -2.18
CA GLY A 59 -20.15 6.43 -1.52
C GLY A 59 -18.63 6.55 -1.27
N PRO A 60 -18.10 7.76 -1.00
CA PRO A 60 -16.67 8.01 -0.81
C PRO A 60 -16.08 7.31 0.43
N GLU A 61 -16.92 6.92 1.40
CA GLU A 61 -16.53 6.16 2.59
C GLU A 61 -17.06 4.72 2.50
N ILE A 62 -16.29 3.76 3.04
CA ILE A 62 -16.75 2.37 3.17
C ILE A 62 -17.70 2.34 4.37
N LEU A 63 -18.99 2.04 4.13
CA LEU A 63 -20.05 2.15 5.14
C LEU A 63 -19.73 1.35 6.41
N PHE A 64 -19.10 0.19 6.25
CA PHE A 64 -18.65 -0.61 7.38
C PHE A 64 -17.64 0.12 8.28
N PHE A 65 -16.66 0.81 7.71
CA PHE A 65 -15.69 1.61 8.48
C PHE A 65 -16.34 2.79 9.20
N LYS A 66 -17.35 3.40 8.56
CA LYS A 66 -18.15 4.44 9.19
C LYS A 66 -18.86 3.90 10.43
N ARG A 67 -19.58 2.79 10.30
CA ARG A 67 -20.28 2.11 11.42
C ARG A 67 -19.32 1.68 12.54
N PHE A 68 -18.18 1.10 12.17
CA PHE A 68 -17.13 0.72 13.13
C PHE A 68 -16.63 1.94 13.93
N ARG A 69 -16.45 3.09 13.28
CA ARG A 69 -16.04 4.33 13.95
C ARG A 69 -17.14 4.92 14.83
N GLU A 70 -18.40 4.85 14.39
CA GLU A 70 -19.56 5.33 15.14
C GLU A 70 -19.77 4.51 16.43
N LYS A 71 -19.61 3.19 16.35
CA LYS A 71 -19.75 2.28 17.49
C LYS A 71 -18.52 2.20 18.38
N TRP A 72 -17.44 2.91 18.06
CA TRP A 72 -16.16 2.82 18.77
C TRP A 72 -16.27 2.99 20.29
N THR A 73 -17.11 3.91 20.78
CA THR A 73 -17.27 4.18 22.22
C THR A 73 -18.01 3.07 22.97
N GLU A 74 -18.76 2.22 22.26
CA GLU A 74 -19.50 1.08 22.82
C GLU A 74 -18.64 -0.21 22.83
N MET A 75 -17.46 -0.18 22.22
CA MET A 75 -16.60 -1.36 22.04
C MET A 75 -15.60 -1.54 23.19
N ASN A 76 -15.25 -2.79 23.48
CA ASN A 76 -14.07 -3.13 24.26
C ASN A 76 -12.82 -2.97 23.37
N HIS A 77 -11.81 -2.24 23.85
CA HIS A 77 -10.57 -1.96 23.10
C HIS A 77 -9.38 -2.81 23.55
N THR A 78 -9.56 -3.65 24.57
CA THR A 78 -8.54 -4.58 25.03
C THR A 78 -8.66 -5.87 24.22
N PRO A 79 -7.66 -6.21 23.39
CA PRO A 79 -7.68 -7.46 22.63
C PRO A 79 -7.63 -8.66 23.58
N GLU A 80 -8.42 -9.68 23.28
CA GLU A 80 -8.24 -11.00 23.90
C GLU A 80 -7.48 -11.90 22.94
N ALA A 81 -6.55 -12.68 23.50
CA ALA A 81 -5.86 -13.71 22.73
C ALA A 81 -6.88 -14.72 22.20
N ARG A 82 -6.89 -14.93 20.88
CA ARG A 82 -7.66 -16.04 20.30
C ARG A 82 -7.04 -17.34 20.80
N SER A 83 -7.88 -18.33 21.13
CA SER A 83 -7.41 -19.68 21.48
C SER A 83 -6.65 -20.37 20.33
N THR A 84 -6.80 -19.86 19.10
CA THR A 84 -6.06 -20.31 17.91
C THR A 84 -5.66 -19.09 17.09
N SER A 85 -4.36 -18.95 16.81
CA SER A 85 -3.83 -17.88 15.98
C SER A 85 -4.29 -18.09 14.54
N LEU A 86 -5.11 -17.18 14.02
CA LEU A 86 -5.57 -17.27 12.62
C LEU A 86 -4.41 -17.09 11.64
N ILE A 87 -3.42 -16.26 11.98
CA ILE A 87 -2.33 -15.86 11.08
C ILE A 87 -1.02 -16.36 11.66
N ILE A 88 -0.37 -17.31 10.97
CA ILE A 88 0.98 -17.74 11.30
C ILE A 88 1.95 -16.76 10.65
N VAL A 89 2.64 -15.97 11.47
CA VAL A 89 3.63 -14.99 11.01
C VAL A 89 5.03 -15.60 11.09
N SER A 90 5.78 -15.59 9.99
CA SER A 90 7.14 -16.13 9.94
C SER A 90 8.12 -15.31 10.78
N ASP A 91 9.20 -15.96 11.25
CA ASP A 91 10.24 -15.29 12.05
C ASP A 91 10.92 -14.14 11.29
N ALA A 92 11.04 -14.27 9.96
CA ALA A 92 11.56 -13.19 9.13
C ALA A 92 10.69 -11.92 9.20
N ILE A 93 9.36 -12.07 9.20
CA ILE A 93 8.43 -10.94 9.34
C ILE A 93 8.49 -10.38 10.77
N LYS A 94 8.55 -11.25 11.79
CA LYS A 94 8.71 -10.81 13.19
C LYS A 94 9.99 -10.00 13.38
N ALA A 95 11.12 -10.46 12.82
CA ALA A 95 12.39 -9.74 12.85
C ALA A 95 12.31 -8.40 12.11
N PHE A 96 11.66 -8.37 10.95
CA PHE A 96 11.43 -7.13 10.21
C PHE A 96 10.63 -6.12 11.04
N ILE A 97 9.53 -6.53 11.66
CA ILE A 97 8.70 -5.65 12.49
C ILE A 97 9.53 -5.07 13.64
N LYS A 98 10.28 -5.90 14.37
CA LYS A 98 11.16 -5.45 15.45
C LYS A 98 12.15 -4.39 14.98
N CYS A 99 12.85 -4.66 13.87
CA CYS A 99 13.80 -3.71 13.30
C CYS A 99 13.13 -2.39 12.89
N GLN A 100 11.95 -2.45 12.26
CA GLN A 100 11.24 -1.25 11.82
C GLN A 100 10.65 -0.43 12.98
N LEU A 101 10.40 -1.02 14.15
CA LEU A 101 9.94 -0.28 15.33
C LEU A 101 11.02 0.62 15.93
N GLU A 102 12.30 0.33 15.69
CA GLU A 102 13.44 1.16 16.12
C GLU A 102 13.70 2.33 15.18
N VAL A 103 13.10 2.31 13.98
CA VAL A 103 13.29 3.34 12.95
C VAL A 103 12.30 4.49 13.17
N ARG A 104 12.79 5.73 13.07
CA ARG A 104 11.93 6.91 13.02
C ARG A 104 11.27 7.03 11.65
N HIS A 105 9.98 6.73 11.59
CA HIS A 105 9.18 6.89 10.38
C HIS A 105 8.79 8.36 10.16
N SER A 106 8.67 8.76 8.89
CA SER A 106 8.24 10.11 8.50
C SER A 106 6.74 10.34 8.65
N ARG A 107 5.96 9.27 8.82
CA ARG A 107 4.50 9.30 8.98
C ARG A 107 4.06 8.45 10.15
N ASP A 108 3.16 8.99 10.95
CA ASP A 108 2.65 8.33 12.16
C ASP A 108 1.81 7.07 11.86
N ASP A 109 1.22 6.97 10.66
CA ASP A 109 0.41 5.82 10.27
C ASP A 109 1.25 4.56 10.02
N TYR A 110 2.54 4.68 9.69
CA TYR A 110 3.44 3.54 9.63
C TYR A 110 3.74 2.95 11.01
N LEU A 111 3.98 3.81 12.00
CA LEU A 111 4.19 3.36 13.37
C LEU A 111 2.94 2.66 13.91
N GLU A 112 1.75 3.23 13.70
CA GLU A 112 0.49 2.60 14.10
C GLU A 112 0.30 1.23 13.41
N PHE A 113 0.59 1.15 12.11
CA PHE A 113 0.53 -0.12 11.38
C PHE A 113 1.48 -1.18 11.96
N LEU A 114 2.74 -0.81 12.24
CA LEU A 114 3.74 -1.72 12.81
C LEU A 114 3.36 -2.21 14.21
N LEU A 115 2.86 -1.32 15.06
CA LEU A 115 2.41 -1.67 16.41
C LEU A 115 1.23 -2.66 16.39
N LEU A 116 0.24 -2.43 15.53
CA LEU A 116 -0.88 -3.36 15.36
C LEU A 116 -0.45 -4.70 14.75
N ALA A 117 0.47 -4.68 13.78
CA ALA A 117 1.02 -5.90 13.18
C ALA A 117 1.86 -6.70 14.19
N ALA A 118 2.61 -6.02 15.06
CA ALA A 118 3.35 -6.64 16.16
C ALA A 118 2.42 -7.39 17.12
N GLN A 119 1.28 -6.79 17.46
CA GLN A 119 0.25 -7.43 18.29
C GLN A 119 -0.29 -8.71 17.65
N ILE A 120 -0.62 -8.68 16.35
CA ILE A 120 -1.08 -9.87 15.61
C ILE A 120 0.02 -10.93 15.52
N ALA A 121 1.27 -10.52 15.40
CA ALA A 121 2.42 -11.41 15.38
C ALA A 121 2.84 -11.92 16.77
N GLU A 122 2.06 -11.62 17.81
CA GLU A 122 2.28 -12.00 19.21
C GLU A 122 3.62 -11.51 19.77
N LEU A 123 4.09 -10.36 19.28
CA LEU A 123 5.24 -9.67 19.84
C LEU A 123 4.82 -8.88 21.08
N LEU A 124 5.67 -8.88 22.11
CA LEU A 124 5.44 -8.09 23.32
C LEU A 124 5.58 -6.59 22.99
N VAL A 125 4.43 -5.94 22.77
CA VAL A 125 4.32 -4.50 22.58
C VAL A 125 3.19 -3.96 23.44
N ASP A 126 3.40 -2.81 24.09
CA ASP A 126 2.34 -2.10 24.81
C ASP A 126 1.68 -1.11 23.86
N VAL A 127 0.46 -1.42 23.42
CA VAL A 127 -0.23 -0.65 22.38
C VAL A 127 -1.70 -0.46 22.75
N ALA A 128 -2.05 0.78 23.11
CA ALA A 128 -3.43 1.22 23.13
C ALA A 128 -3.96 1.34 21.69
N ILE A 129 -4.97 0.55 21.33
CA ILE A 129 -5.63 0.64 20.03
C ILE A 129 -6.42 1.95 19.97
N ARG A 130 -5.94 2.91 19.18
CA ARG A 130 -6.57 4.24 19.08
C ARG A 130 -7.84 4.20 18.23
N LYS A 131 -8.70 5.21 18.42
CA LYS A 131 -9.87 5.42 17.55
C LYS A 131 -9.45 5.53 16.07
N PRO A 132 -10.10 4.79 15.15
CA PRO A 132 -9.80 4.88 13.73
C PRO A 132 -10.08 6.28 13.17
N GLY A 133 -9.12 6.84 12.44
CA GLY A 133 -9.24 8.17 11.81
C GLY A 133 -10.26 8.22 10.67
N ALA A 134 -10.67 9.44 10.31
CA ALA A 134 -11.55 9.71 9.17
C ALA A 134 -10.89 9.31 7.85
N ARG A 135 -11.67 8.77 6.90
CA ARG A 135 -11.10 8.12 5.72
C ARG A 135 -11.78 8.45 4.39
N HIS A 136 -10.94 8.79 3.42
CA HIS A 136 -11.20 8.72 1.98
C HIS A 136 -10.64 7.40 1.36
N ARG A 137 -11.30 6.83 0.34
CA ARG A 137 -10.99 5.49 -0.25
C ARG A 137 -9.53 5.24 -0.63
N ALA A 138 -8.83 6.26 -1.11
CA ALA A 138 -7.54 6.14 -1.79
C ALA A 138 -6.33 5.79 -0.90
N ARG A 139 -6.45 5.79 0.44
CA ARG A 139 -5.29 5.55 1.32
C ARG A 139 -5.16 4.09 1.73
N TRP A 140 -4.38 3.29 1.01
CA TRP A 140 -4.19 1.85 1.31
C TRP A 140 -3.79 1.59 2.77
N MET A 141 -2.93 2.43 3.36
CA MET A 141 -2.47 2.27 4.74
C MET A 141 -3.61 2.27 5.74
N ALA A 142 -4.57 3.17 5.59
CA ALA A 142 -5.77 3.18 6.42
C ALA A 142 -6.61 1.91 6.25
N LYS A 143 -6.57 1.22 5.09
CA LYS A 143 -7.35 -0.03 4.82
C LYS A 143 -6.71 -1.17 5.60
N ALA A 144 -5.38 -1.18 5.63
CA ALA A 144 -4.62 -2.12 6.42
C ALA A 144 -4.83 -1.89 7.93
N ILE A 145 -4.68 -0.64 8.41
CA ILE A 145 -4.88 -0.31 9.83
C ILE A 145 -6.30 -0.68 10.30
N TYR A 146 -7.34 -0.37 9.51
CA TYR A 146 -8.70 -0.79 9.86
C TYR A 146 -8.82 -2.32 9.93
N ALA A 147 -8.28 -3.06 8.95
CA ALA A 147 -8.31 -4.53 8.98
C ALA A 147 -7.68 -5.09 10.25
N LEU A 148 -6.48 -4.61 10.62
CA LEU A 148 -5.77 -5.07 11.81
C LEU A 148 -6.56 -4.78 13.09
N LYS A 149 -7.14 -3.57 13.20
CA LYS A 149 -7.99 -3.21 14.36
C LYS A 149 -9.24 -4.07 14.46
N ILE A 150 -9.89 -4.32 13.32
CA ILE A 150 -11.07 -5.19 13.27
C ILE A 150 -10.67 -6.58 13.73
N GLU A 151 -9.59 -7.15 13.20
CA GLU A 151 -9.12 -8.48 13.57
C GLU A 151 -8.80 -8.60 15.06
N LEU A 152 -8.05 -7.65 15.63
CA LEU A 152 -7.69 -7.64 17.05
C LEU A 152 -8.90 -7.49 17.99
N LEU A 153 -9.92 -6.75 17.56
CA LEU A 153 -11.10 -6.45 18.38
C LEU A 153 -12.31 -7.32 18.05
N PHE A 154 -12.20 -8.22 17.07
CA PHE A 154 -13.33 -8.99 16.57
C PHE A 154 -13.90 -9.91 17.64
N THR A 155 -13.03 -10.69 18.30
CA THR A 155 -13.41 -11.67 19.32
C THR A 155 -14.20 -11.04 20.46
N VAL A 156 -13.66 -9.97 21.06
CA VAL A 156 -14.26 -9.27 22.21
C VAL A 156 -15.52 -8.48 21.86
N ASN A 157 -15.73 -8.15 20.58
CA ASN A 157 -16.88 -7.35 20.14
C ASN A 157 -17.75 -8.10 19.12
N LYS A 158 -17.73 -9.44 19.12
CA LYS A 158 -18.38 -10.27 18.09
C LYS A 158 -19.85 -9.91 17.89
N THR A 159 -20.60 -9.66 18.96
CA THR A 159 -22.01 -9.24 18.89
C THR A 159 -22.20 -7.92 18.12
N ILE A 160 -21.36 -6.92 18.39
CA ILE A 160 -21.41 -5.62 17.70
C ILE A 160 -21.07 -5.80 16.21
N PHE A 161 -20.11 -6.65 15.88
CA PHE A 161 -19.76 -6.94 14.48
C PHE A 161 -20.86 -7.71 13.75
N ASN A 162 -21.44 -8.74 14.38
CA ASN A 162 -22.52 -9.56 13.82
C ASN A 162 -23.76 -8.72 13.48
N LEU A 163 -24.11 -7.75 14.32
CA LEU A 163 -25.23 -6.82 14.09
C LEU A 163 -24.99 -5.87 12.91
N ASN A 164 -23.73 -5.62 12.55
CA ASN A 164 -23.35 -4.61 11.57
C ASN A 164 -23.02 -5.17 10.18
N SER A 165 -22.61 -6.44 10.07
CA SER A 165 -22.36 -7.12 8.80
C SER A 165 -22.27 -8.65 8.94
N SER A 166 -23.30 -9.37 8.50
CA SER A 166 -23.30 -10.84 8.43
C SER A 166 -22.28 -11.43 7.45
N ARG A 167 -21.75 -10.61 6.53
CA ARG A 167 -20.75 -11.05 5.52
C ARG A 167 -19.31 -11.11 6.05
N ILE A 168 -19.02 -10.43 7.16
CA ILE A 168 -17.66 -10.36 7.72
C ILE A 168 -17.35 -11.54 8.63
N THR A 169 -18.37 -12.01 9.33
CA THR A 169 -18.26 -13.03 10.36
C THR A 169 -17.76 -14.34 9.76
N SER A 170 -18.17 -14.69 8.53
CA SER A 170 -17.68 -15.88 7.84
C SER A 170 -16.19 -15.84 7.49
N PHE A 171 -15.54 -14.67 7.44
CA PHE A 171 -14.11 -14.57 7.13
C PHE A 171 -13.24 -14.55 8.39
N LEU A 172 -13.67 -13.81 9.42
CA LEU A 172 -12.90 -13.64 10.66
C LEU A 172 -13.08 -14.81 11.65
N ASP A 173 -14.01 -15.73 11.38
CA ASP A 173 -14.23 -16.96 12.17
C ASP A 173 -13.58 -18.21 11.56
N VAL A 174 -13.10 -18.16 10.30
CA VAL A 174 -12.55 -19.34 9.60
C VAL A 174 -11.03 -19.33 9.67
N LEU A 175 -10.45 -20.46 10.09
CA LEU A 175 -9.00 -20.69 10.09
C LEU A 175 -8.41 -20.52 8.69
N VAL A 176 -7.21 -19.93 8.59
CA VAL A 176 -6.54 -19.69 7.30
C VAL A 176 -6.35 -20.95 6.47
N GLU A 177 -6.17 -22.10 7.12
CA GLU A 177 -6.05 -23.42 6.47
C GLU A 177 -7.31 -23.78 5.64
N ASN A 178 -8.47 -23.28 6.04
CA ASN A 178 -9.76 -23.56 5.40
C ASN A 178 -10.21 -22.43 4.45
N TRP A 179 -9.39 -21.40 4.25
CA TRP A 179 -9.76 -20.27 3.38
C TRP A 179 -9.93 -20.68 1.92
N SER A 180 -9.20 -21.71 1.44
CA SER A 180 -9.35 -22.22 0.06
C SER A 180 -10.76 -22.63 -0.30
N ASP A 181 -11.54 -23.06 0.70
CA ASP A 181 -12.91 -23.56 0.52
C ASP A 181 -13.94 -22.42 0.64
N THR A 182 -13.50 -21.22 1.02
CA THR A 182 -14.39 -20.08 1.22
C THR A 182 -14.65 -19.36 -0.11
N PRO A 183 -15.92 -19.20 -0.56
CA PRO A 183 -16.23 -18.58 -1.84
C PRO A 183 -15.67 -17.16 -2.02
N SER A 184 -15.68 -16.34 -0.96
CA SER A 184 -15.10 -14.99 -0.98
C SER A 184 -13.59 -15.02 -1.18
N PHE A 185 -12.88 -15.95 -0.57
CA PHE A 185 -11.45 -16.13 -0.78
C PHE A 185 -11.13 -16.56 -2.21
N GLN A 186 -11.90 -17.51 -2.77
CA GLN A 186 -11.71 -17.95 -4.16
C GLN A 186 -11.85 -16.80 -5.16
N VAL A 187 -12.88 -15.96 -5.00
CA VAL A 187 -13.08 -14.75 -5.83
C VAL A 187 -11.90 -13.78 -5.68
N ALA A 188 -11.48 -13.49 -4.44
CA ALA A 188 -10.35 -12.60 -4.19
C ALA A 188 -9.03 -13.16 -4.74
N ALA A 189 -8.80 -14.48 -4.62
CA ALA A 189 -7.60 -15.16 -5.10
C ALA A 189 -7.49 -15.12 -6.63
N VAL A 190 -8.61 -15.30 -7.35
CA VAL A 190 -8.65 -15.14 -8.82
C VAL A 190 -8.28 -13.71 -9.19
N PHE A 191 -8.80 -12.70 -8.51
CA PHE A 191 -8.43 -11.31 -8.78
C PHE A 191 -6.93 -11.07 -8.53
N VAL A 192 -6.40 -11.50 -7.38
CA VAL A 192 -4.98 -11.31 -7.03
C VAL A 192 -4.07 -11.99 -8.04
N LYS A 193 -4.40 -13.22 -8.48
CA LYS A 193 -3.63 -13.93 -9.52
C LYS A 193 -3.61 -13.22 -10.87
N ASN A 194 -4.71 -12.53 -11.22
CA ASN A 194 -4.85 -11.82 -12.49
C ASN A 194 -4.49 -10.32 -12.39
N LEU A 195 -4.00 -9.87 -11.25
CA LEU A 195 -3.67 -8.46 -11.03
C LEU A 195 -2.41 -8.10 -11.84
N VAL A 196 -2.61 -7.50 -13.01
CA VAL A 196 -1.52 -6.94 -13.83
C VAL A 196 -1.00 -5.68 -13.15
N CYS A 197 0.07 -5.82 -12.36
CA CYS A 197 0.60 -4.74 -11.55
C CYS A 197 1.65 -3.93 -12.33
N ILE A 198 1.39 -2.62 -12.50
CA ILE A 198 2.29 -1.67 -13.19
C ILE A 198 3.22 -0.93 -12.21
N ASN A 199 2.99 -1.03 -10.89
CA ASN A 199 3.72 -0.23 -9.89
C ASN A 199 5.21 -0.62 -9.73
N ASP A 200 5.55 -1.89 -9.93
CA ASP A 200 6.92 -2.36 -9.78
C ASP A 200 7.85 -1.68 -10.79
N SER A 201 7.34 -1.27 -11.96
CA SER A 201 8.12 -0.56 -12.97
C SER A 201 8.50 0.88 -12.58
N ALA A 202 7.65 1.59 -11.83
CA ALA A 202 7.93 2.96 -11.40
C ALA A 202 8.90 2.98 -10.20
N GLU A 203 8.66 2.14 -9.19
CA GLU A 203 9.57 1.96 -8.05
C GLU A 203 10.92 1.38 -8.51
N ARG A 204 10.93 0.38 -9.40
CA ARG A 204 12.18 -0.07 -10.06
C ARG A 204 12.80 1.02 -10.92
N GLY A 205 12.01 1.84 -11.59
CA GLY A 205 12.53 2.96 -12.38
C GLY A 205 13.27 3.98 -11.52
N VAL A 206 12.69 4.34 -10.37
CA VAL A 206 13.32 5.22 -9.37
C VAL A 206 14.59 4.56 -8.82
N ALA A 207 14.50 3.30 -8.37
CA ALA A 207 15.64 2.58 -7.81
C ALA A 207 16.76 2.40 -8.85
N LEU A 208 16.43 2.09 -10.10
CA LEU A 208 17.38 1.96 -11.19
C LEU A 208 18.06 3.30 -11.49
N VAL A 209 17.31 4.41 -11.53
CA VAL A 209 17.88 5.75 -11.76
C VAL A 209 18.72 6.21 -10.57
N GLN A 210 18.29 5.93 -9.34
CA GLN A 210 19.08 6.21 -8.13
C GLN A 210 20.38 5.42 -8.14
N HIS A 211 20.32 4.11 -8.40
CA HIS A 211 21.51 3.27 -8.50
C HIS A 211 22.43 3.74 -9.63
N PHE A 212 21.90 3.94 -10.84
CA PHE A 212 22.65 4.46 -11.98
C PHE A 212 23.34 5.80 -11.68
N ASN A 213 22.67 6.71 -10.97
CA ASN A 213 23.24 7.97 -10.52
C ASN A 213 24.38 7.80 -9.50
N GLU A 214 24.48 6.67 -8.81
CA GLU A 214 25.54 6.40 -7.83
C GLU A 214 26.69 5.56 -8.41
N THR A 215 26.42 4.75 -9.45
CA THR A 215 27.39 3.76 -9.96
C THR A 215 28.43 4.34 -10.92
N ILE A 216 28.06 5.24 -11.85
CA ILE A 216 28.94 5.56 -12.98
C ILE A 216 29.89 6.72 -12.69
N THR A 217 29.38 7.83 -12.17
CA THR A 217 30.19 9.01 -11.88
C THR A 217 29.56 9.82 -10.75
N LYS A 218 30.41 10.46 -9.93
CA LYS A 218 29.97 11.39 -8.89
C LYS A 218 29.92 12.84 -9.40
N ASP A 219 30.47 13.10 -10.59
CA ASP A 219 30.47 14.41 -11.21
C ASP A 219 29.07 14.80 -11.72
N VAL A 220 28.61 15.99 -11.36
CA VAL A 220 27.22 16.42 -11.58
C VAL A 220 26.97 16.80 -13.04
N GLU A 221 27.97 17.33 -13.75
CA GLU A 221 27.83 17.70 -15.17
C GLU A 221 27.83 16.44 -16.05
N GLN A 222 28.71 15.49 -15.77
CA GLN A 222 28.73 14.20 -16.46
C GLN A 222 27.43 13.43 -16.29
N LYS A 223 26.82 13.42 -15.08
CA LYS A 223 25.50 12.81 -14.86
C LYS A 223 24.42 13.41 -15.78
N GLN A 224 24.45 14.73 -15.96
CA GLN A 224 23.49 15.43 -16.79
C GLN A 224 23.63 15.01 -18.26
N PHE A 225 24.88 14.91 -18.74
CA PHE A 225 25.18 14.50 -20.11
C PHE A 225 24.82 13.03 -20.36
N LEU A 226 25.08 12.16 -19.38
CA LEU A 226 24.79 10.72 -19.48
C LEU A 226 23.31 10.44 -19.72
N LEU A 227 22.42 11.15 -19.00
CA LEU A 227 20.97 11.00 -19.17
C LEU A 227 20.49 11.49 -20.54
N GLN A 228 21.09 12.56 -21.07
CA GLN A 228 20.81 13.05 -22.42
C GLN A 228 21.27 12.05 -23.49
N VAL A 229 22.44 11.42 -23.30
CA VAL A 229 22.94 10.36 -24.19
C VAL A 229 22.01 9.15 -24.18
N VAL A 230 21.56 8.70 -22.99
CA VAL A 230 20.60 7.59 -22.86
C VAL A 230 19.26 7.93 -23.52
N GLU A 231 18.76 9.16 -23.36
CA GLU A 231 17.54 9.62 -24.01
C GLU A 231 17.68 9.62 -25.53
N GLN A 232 18.79 10.17 -26.06
CA GLN A 232 19.06 10.20 -27.49
C GLN A 232 19.20 8.79 -28.07
N HIS A 233 19.89 7.90 -27.36
CA HIS A 233 20.01 6.50 -27.75
C HIS A 233 18.64 5.82 -27.82
N ARG A 234 17.75 6.04 -26.84
CA ARG A 234 16.38 5.49 -26.87
C ARG A 234 15.52 6.04 -28.00
N LYS A 235 15.76 7.27 -28.46
CA LYS A 235 15.08 7.84 -29.64
C LYS A 235 15.59 7.21 -30.94
N ASN A 236 16.87 6.87 -30.99
CA ASN A 236 17.51 6.29 -32.18
C ASN A 236 17.23 4.78 -32.33
N PHE A 237 16.94 4.06 -31.24
CA PHE A 237 16.70 2.62 -31.24
C PHE A 237 15.33 2.29 -30.63
N ALA A 238 14.34 2.00 -31.48
CA ALA A 238 12.95 1.75 -31.10
C ALA A 238 12.68 0.31 -30.61
N GLU A 239 13.57 -0.65 -30.92
CA GLU A 239 13.47 -2.04 -30.49
C GLU A 239 14.56 -2.39 -29.48
N TYR A 240 14.17 -3.10 -28.41
CA TYR A 240 15.02 -3.38 -27.25
C TYR A 240 15.00 -4.88 -26.95
N THR A 241 15.68 -5.67 -27.77
CA THR A 241 16.01 -7.07 -27.46
C THR A 241 17.43 -7.19 -26.94
N ARG A 242 17.65 -8.11 -25.99
CA ARG A 242 18.96 -8.35 -25.36
C ARG A 242 20.06 -8.64 -26.39
N GLU A 243 19.70 -9.28 -27.49
CA GLU A 243 20.57 -9.65 -28.62
C GLU A 243 21.03 -8.45 -29.46
N LEU A 244 20.25 -7.36 -29.48
CA LEU A 244 20.61 -6.12 -30.19
C LEU A 244 21.60 -5.29 -29.38
N LEU A 245 21.41 -5.24 -28.06
CA LEU A 245 22.27 -4.48 -27.14
C LEU A 245 23.64 -5.13 -26.93
N ALA A 246 23.78 -6.43 -27.14
CA ALA A 246 25.06 -7.14 -27.02
C ALA A 246 25.99 -6.95 -28.24
N LYS A 247 25.53 -6.26 -29.29
CA LYS A 247 26.27 -6.05 -30.55
C LYS A 247 26.82 -4.62 -30.69
N ILE A 248 26.61 -3.77 -29.69
CA ILE A 248 27.11 -2.40 -29.56
C ILE A 248 28.22 -2.41 -28.51
#